data_AF-W2M6S5-F1
#
_entry.id   AF-W2M6S5-F1
#
_cell.length_a   1.000
_cell.length_b   1.000
_cell.length_c   1.000
_cell.angle_alpha   90.00
_cell.angle_beta   90.00
_cell.angle_gamma   90.00
#
_symmetry.space_group_name_H-M   'P 1'
#
loop_
_entity.id
_entity.type
_entity.pdbx_description
1 polymer ?
#
loop_
_entity_poly.entity_id
_entity_poly.type
_entity_poly.pdbx_seq_one_letter_code
_entity_poly.pdbx_strand_id
1 'polypeptide(L)'
;RGNKEHTLKNNRILKSMHYTHSWVNHSLNFVDPITGTHRNAFEGLWETRTKRHIKRMRGMSNDKVDSYLGEYMWRSGFFPPKASIQQYMGSLVATIIRNEKLRSSMPHFQL
;
A
#
# COMPACT_ATOMS: atom_id res chain seq x y z
N ARG A 1 -14.99 -1.16 -29.83
CA ARG A 1 -14.49 -0.70 -28.51
C ARG A 1 -12.98 -0.84 -28.56
N GLY A 2 -12.25 0.25 -28.77
CA GLY A 2 -10.80 0.20 -29.04
C GLY A 2 -10.00 -0.32 -27.84
N ASN A 3 -8.97 -1.11 -28.13
CA ASN A 3 -7.98 -1.61 -27.18
C ASN A 3 -7.25 -0.43 -26.53
N LYS A 4 -7.80 0.11 -25.44
CA LYS A 4 -7.06 1.07 -24.61
C LYS A 4 -6.12 0.26 -23.73
N GLU A 5 -4.81 0.39 -23.97
CA GLU A 5 -3.81 -0.19 -23.08
C GLU A 5 -3.90 0.44 -21.69
N HIS A 6 -4.35 -0.37 -20.73
CA HIS A 6 -4.36 -0.02 -19.32
C HIS A 6 -2.97 -0.26 -18.73
N THR A 7 -2.06 0.70 -18.94
CA THR A 7 -0.74 0.70 -18.29
C THR A 7 -0.76 1.54 -17.02
N LEU A 8 0.18 1.30 -16.09
CA LEU A 8 0.33 2.10 -14.87
C LEU A 8 0.56 3.59 -15.18
N LYS A 9 1.23 3.91 -16.29
CA LYS A 9 1.44 5.30 -16.76
C LYS A 9 0.14 6.01 -17.14
N ASN A 10 -0.86 5.24 -17.60
CA ASN A 10 -2.15 5.76 -18.07
C ASN A 10 -3.24 5.75 -16.97
N ASN A 11 -2.89 5.32 -15.75
CA ASN A 11 -3.82 5.30 -14.63
C ASN A 11 -4.10 6.73 -14.13
N ARG A 12 -5.34 7.21 -14.32
CA ARG A 12 -5.77 8.57 -13.94
C ARG A 12 -5.62 8.83 -12.43
N ILE A 13 -5.84 7.82 -11.61
CA ILE A 13 -5.72 7.91 -10.15
C ILE A 13 -4.25 8.13 -9.77
N LEU A 14 -3.34 7.31 -10.30
CA LEU A 14 -1.89 7.43 -10.03
C LEU A 14 -1.30 8.74 -10.57
N LYS A 15 -1.79 9.22 -11.72
CA LYS A 15 -1.36 10.48 -12.33
C LYS A 15 -1.59 11.68 -11.41
N SER A 16 -2.70 11.70 -10.67
CA SER A 16 -3.00 12.77 -9.70
C SER A 16 -2.12 12.73 -8.43
N MET A 17 -1.44 11.61 -8.17
CA MET A 17 -0.59 11.42 -6.99
C MET A 17 0.89 11.69 -7.26
N HIS A 18 1.25 12.24 -8.43
CA HIS A 18 2.64 12.44 -8.84
C HIS A 18 3.48 11.14 -8.79
N TYR A 19 2.83 9.99 -9.00
CA TYR A 19 3.50 8.70 -8.95
C TYR A 19 4.49 8.54 -10.12
N THR A 20 5.76 8.30 -9.80
CA THR A 20 6.82 8.02 -10.79
C THR A 20 7.06 6.51 -10.85
N HIS A 21 6.94 5.93 -12.05
CA HIS A 21 7.13 4.50 -12.26
C HIS A 21 8.50 4.20 -12.88
N SER A 22 9.38 3.58 -12.08
CA SER A 22 10.69 3.10 -12.52
C SER A 22 10.60 1.70 -13.16
N TRP A 23 11.49 1.42 -14.11
CA TRP A 23 11.56 0.14 -14.81
C TRP A 23 12.92 -0.53 -14.58
N VAL A 24 12.92 -1.86 -14.57
CA VAL A 24 14.15 -2.66 -14.56
C VAL A 24 14.06 -3.65 -15.71
N ASN A 25 15.08 -3.66 -16.57
CA ASN A 25 15.19 -4.64 -17.64
C ASN A 25 15.96 -5.88 -17.15
N HIS A 26 15.23 -6.93 -16.80
CA HIS A 26 15.79 -8.18 -16.28
C HIS A 26 16.61 -9.00 -17.29
N SER A 27 16.56 -8.69 -18.59
CA SER A 27 17.49 -9.33 -19.54
C SER A 27 18.90 -8.75 -19.47
N LEU A 28 19.05 -7.55 -18.90
CA LEU A 28 20.31 -6.84 -18.80
C LEU A 28 20.81 -6.77 -17.36
N ASN A 29 19.94 -6.39 -16.42
CA ASN A 29 20.31 -6.15 -15.03
C ASN A 29 19.20 -6.57 -14.05
N PHE A 30 19.59 -7.12 -12.89
CA PHE A 30 18.66 -7.41 -11.78
C PHE A 30 18.35 -6.17 -10.92
N VAL A 31 19.26 -5.20 -10.91
CA VAL A 31 19.13 -3.90 -10.25
C VAL A 31 19.47 -2.85 -11.30
N ASP A 32 18.62 -1.83 -11.47
CA ASP A 32 18.96 -0.71 -12.35
C ASP A 32 20.21 0.00 -11.81
N PRO A 33 21.33 0.05 -12.56
CA PRO A 33 22.58 0.63 -12.08
C PRO A 33 22.52 2.16 -11.92
N ILE A 34 21.56 2.84 -12.57
CA ILE A 34 21.42 4.30 -12.51
C ILE A 34 20.56 4.69 -11.33
N THR A 35 19.38 4.08 -11.21
CA THR A 35 18.39 4.45 -10.18
C THR A 35 18.48 3.61 -8.91
N GLY A 36 19.20 2.49 -8.94
CA GLY A 36 19.20 1.49 -7.86
C GLY A 36 17.87 0.72 -7.73
N THR A 37 16.92 0.95 -8.63
CA THR A 37 15.59 0.32 -8.59
C THR A 37 15.75 -1.19 -8.73
N HIS A 38 15.13 -1.93 -7.82
CA HIS A 38 15.09 -3.39 -7.87
C HIS A 38 13.75 -3.89 -7.32
N ARG A 39 13.27 -5.00 -7.88
CA ARG A 39 11.97 -5.58 -7.52
C ARG A 39 12.05 -6.56 -6.34
N ASN A 40 13.26 -6.99 -5.99
CA ASN A 40 13.50 -8.04 -4.99
C ASN A 40 12.90 -7.74 -3.61
N ALA A 41 12.91 -6.47 -3.18
CA ALA A 41 12.29 -6.08 -1.92
C ALA A 41 10.77 -6.29 -1.93
N PHE A 42 10.11 -5.93 -3.04
CA PHE A 42 8.67 -6.10 -3.21
C PHE A 42 8.30 -7.59 -3.37
N GLU A 43 9.07 -8.34 -4.16
CA GLU A 43 8.87 -9.79 -4.34
C GLU A 43 9.07 -10.55 -3.02
N GLY A 44 10.14 -10.22 -2.28
CA GLY A 44 10.41 -10.78 -0.97
C GLY A 44 9.29 -10.46 0.05
N LEU A 45 8.77 -9.23 0.03
CA LEU A 45 7.63 -8.83 0.85
C LEU A 45 6.39 -9.68 0.53
N TRP A 46 6.06 -9.81 -0.76
CA TRP A 46 4.91 -10.57 -1.23
C TRP A 46 4.98 -12.04 -0.83
N GLU A 47 6.12 -12.69 -1.03
CA GLU A 47 6.32 -14.08 -0.63
C GLU A 47 6.26 -14.27 0.88
N THR A 48 6.96 -13.44 1.64
CA THR A 48 7.17 -13.68 3.08
C THR A 48 6.01 -13.20 3.94
N ARG A 49 5.30 -12.13 3.53
CA ARG A 49 4.26 -11.48 4.34
C ARG A 49 2.86 -11.76 3.84
N THR A 50 2.67 -11.85 2.51
CA THR A 50 1.33 -12.07 1.96
C THR A 50 1.05 -13.53 1.70
N LYS A 51 1.81 -14.17 0.79
CA LYS A 51 1.58 -15.57 0.42
C LYS A 51 1.69 -16.53 1.60
N ARG A 52 2.70 -16.38 2.46
CA ARG A 52 2.83 -17.21 3.68
C ARG A 52 1.67 -17.01 4.64
N HIS A 53 1.16 -15.80 4.80
CA HIS A 53 0.00 -15.54 5.67
C HIS A 53 -1.26 -16.19 5.11
N ILE A 54 -1.57 -15.98 3.83
CA ILE A 54 -2.72 -16.61 3.16
C ILE A 54 -2.64 -18.14 3.25
N LYS A 55 -1.46 -18.73 3.02
CA LYS A 55 -1.25 -20.18 3.15
C LYS A 55 -1.52 -20.68 4.57
N ARG A 56 -1.06 -19.96 5.60
CA ARG A 56 -1.33 -20.32 7.01
C ARG A 56 -2.83 -20.31 7.34
N MET A 57 -3.58 -19.41 6.71
CA MET A 57 -5.04 -19.31 6.85
C MET A 57 -5.80 -20.34 5.98
N ARG A 58 -5.09 -21.22 5.26
CA ARG A 58 -5.66 -22.18 4.28
C ARG A 58 -6.42 -21.51 3.12
N GLY A 59 -6.00 -20.31 2.77
CA GLY A 59 -6.65 -19.49 1.75
C GLY A 59 -7.20 -18.19 2.32
N MET A 60 -7.59 -17.30 1.41
CA MET A 60 -8.23 -16.04 1.70
C MET A 60 -9.12 -15.71 0.51
N SER A 61 -10.32 -15.21 0.76
CA SER A 61 -11.18 -14.75 -0.32
C SER A 61 -10.57 -13.50 -0.98
N ASN A 62 -10.68 -13.38 -2.30
CA ASN A 62 -10.06 -12.29 -3.07
C ASN A 62 -10.50 -10.90 -2.58
N ASP A 63 -11.75 -10.74 -2.13
CA ASP A 63 -12.28 -9.48 -1.58
C ASP A 63 -11.58 -9.04 -0.27
N LYS A 64 -10.88 -9.95 0.42
CA LYS A 64 -10.17 -9.65 1.67
C LYS A 64 -8.69 -9.30 1.46
N VAL A 65 -8.12 -9.61 0.30
CA VAL A 65 -6.69 -9.39 0.03
C VAL A 65 -6.33 -7.91 0.14
N ASP A 66 -7.15 -7.02 -0.44
CA ASP A 66 -6.91 -5.58 -0.41
C ASP A 66 -6.98 -5.03 1.03
N SER A 67 -7.95 -5.49 1.82
CA SER A 67 -8.08 -5.08 3.23
C SER A 67 -6.88 -5.54 4.06
N TYR A 68 -6.43 -6.78 3.87
CA TYR A 68 -5.24 -7.30 4.53
C TYR A 68 -3.97 -6.53 4.17
N LEU A 69 -3.77 -6.23 2.88
CA LEU A 69 -2.62 -5.47 2.42
C LEU A 69 -2.63 -4.04 2.99
N GLY A 70 -3.78 -3.38 2.97
CA GLY A 70 -3.95 -2.05 3.57
C GLY A 70 -3.62 -2.03 5.06
N GLU A 71 -4.15 -2.99 5.82
CA GLU A 71 -3.85 -3.16 7.25
C GLU A 71 -2.35 -3.41 7.48
N TYR A 72 -1.76 -4.33 6.70
CA TYR A 72 -0.35 -4.67 6.82
C TYR A 72 0.54 -3.45 6.56
N MET A 73 0.29 -2.71 5.47
CA MET A 73 1.03 -1.50 5.11
C MET A 73 0.94 -0.46 6.22
N TRP A 74 -0.27 -0.19 6.73
CA TRP A 74 -0.48 0.73 7.85
C TRP A 74 0.30 0.30 9.10
N ARG A 75 0.21 -0.97 9.50
CA ARG A 75 0.97 -1.49 10.66
C ARG A 75 2.48 -1.35 10.46
N SER A 76 2.98 -1.68 9.26
CA SER A 76 4.42 -1.62 8.97
C SER A 76 4.98 -0.21 8.84
N GLY A 77 4.17 0.75 8.39
CA GLY A 77 4.60 2.13 8.16
C GLY A 77 4.59 2.98 9.42
N PHE A 78 3.68 2.69 10.36
CA PHE A 78 3.47 3.54 11.55
C PHE A 78 3.96 2.94 12.86
N PHE A 79 4.32 1.65 12.90
CA PHE A 79 4.65 0.96 14.15
C PHE A 79 5.93 0.13 14.05
N PRO A 80 6.65 -0.03 15.18
CA PRO A 80 7.79 -0.93 15.22
C PRO A 80 7.37 -2.40 15.08
N PRO A 81 8.28 -3.29 14.65
CA PRO A 81 8.03 -4.72 14.64
C PRO A 81 7.58 -5.22 16.01
N LYS A 82 6.51 -6.04 16.05
CA LYS A 82 5.91 -6.61 17.27
C LYS A 82 5.23 -5.61 18.20
N ALA A 83 4.80 -4.45 17.71
CA ALA A 83 3.89 -3.60 18.47
C ALA A 83 2.66 -4.40 18.94
N SER A 84 2.16 -4.10 20.14
CA SER A 84 1.06 -4.81 20.77
C SER A 84 -0.29 -4.42 20.15
N ILE A 85 -1.30 -5.28 20.33
CA ILE A 85 -2.65 -4.96 19.87
C ILE A 85 -3.18 -3.66 20.49
N GLN A 86 -2.82 -3.37 21.74
CA GLN A 86 -3.18 -2.14 22.43
C GLN A 86 -2.56 -0.91 21.75
N GLN A 87 -1.31 -0.98 21.29
CA GLN A 87 -0.67 0.12 20.58
C GLN A 87 -1.35 0.42 19.24
N TYR A 88 -1.68 -0.63 18.48
CA TYR A 88 -2.41 -0.48 17.23
C TYR A 88 -3.81 0.09 17.45
N MET A 89 -4.59 -0.50 18.36
CA MET A 89 -5.97 -0.08 18.63
C MET A 89 -6.02 1.33 19.21
N GLY A 90 -5.14 1.66 20.16
CA GLY A 90 -5.06 3.01 20.73
C GLY A 90 -4.75 4.07 19.67
N SER A 91 -3.83 3.78 18.76
CA SER A 91 -3.48 4.70 17.67
C SER A 91 -4.58 4.82 16.61
N LEU A 92 -5.31 3.73 16.32
CA LEU A 92 -6.47 3.76 15.42
C LEU A 92 -7.55 4.68 16.00
N VAL A 93 -7.92 4.51 17.28
CA VAL A 93 -8.91 5.34 17.96
C VAL A 93 -8.48 6.80 17.99
N ALA A 94 -7.23 7.08 18.35
CA ALA A 94 -6.69 8.45 18.35
C ALA A 94 -6.73 9.09 16.96
N THR A 95 -6.44 8.32 15.90
CA THR A 95 -6.47 8.79 14.51
C THR A 95 -7.89 9.10 14.04
N ILE A 96 -8.88 8.28 14.43
CA ILE A 96 -10.29 8.52 14.12
C ILE A 96 -10.77 9.81 14.81
N ILE A 97 -10.53 9.94 16.12
CA ILE A 97 -10.90 11.13 16.90
C ILE A 97 -10.27 12.40 16.31
N ARG A 98 -8.99 12.33 15.92
CA ARG A 98 -8.29 13.47 15.31
C ARG A 98 -8.88 13.84 13.95
N ASN A 99 -9.20 12.86 13.10
CA ASN A 99 -9.82 13.12 11.80
C ASN A 99 -11.24 13.68 11.94
N GLU A 100 -12.00 13.23 12.92
CA GLU A 100 -13.33 13.75 13.22
C GLU A 100 -13.27 15.21 13.68
N LYS A 101 -12.32 15.54 14.58
CA LYS A 101 -12.05 16.93 14.97
C LYS A 101 -11.63 17.82 13.80
N LEU A 102 -10.81 17.30 12.88
CA LEU A 102 -10.41 18.05 11.68
C LEU A 102 -11.58 18.29 10.72
N ARG A 103 -12.50 17.33 10.59
CA ARG A 103 -13.72 17.50 9.78
C ARG A 103 -14.68 18.51 10.42
N SER A 104 -14.82 18.51 11.75
CA SER A 104 -15.69 19.47 12.44
C SER A 104 -15.09 20.87 12.57
N SER A 105 -13.76 21.02 12.45
CA SER A 105 -13.07 22.31 12.47
C SER A 105 -12.88 22.95 11.09
N MET A 106 -13.30 22.29 10.00
CA MET A 106 -13.31 22.93 8.69
C MET A 106 -14.52 23.88 8.59
N PRO A 107 -14.33 25.17 8.29
CA PRO A 107 -15.45 26.07 8.07
C PRO A 107 -16.27 25.53 6.90
N HIS A 108 -17.58 25.43 7.12
CA HIS A 108 -18.55 25.03 6.12
C HIS A 108 -18.45 26.01 4.93
N PHE A 109 -17.70 25.64 3.89
CA PHE A 109 -17.82 26.33 2.61
C PHE A 109 -19.22 26.00 2.08
N GLN A 110 -20.15 26.91 2.33
CA GLN A 110 -21.40 26.98 1.59
C GLN A 110 -21.03 27.32 0.15
N LEU A 111 -21.45 26.45 -0.78
CA LEU A 111 -21.63 26.82 -2.17
C LEU A 111 -22.76 27.86 -2.27
#